data_AF-A0A7W5FPE5-F1
#
_entry.id   AF-A0A7W5FPE5-F1
#
_cell.length_a   1.000
_cell.length_b   1.000
_cell.length_c   1.000
_cell.angle_alpha   90.00
_cell.angle_beta   90.00
_cell.angle_gamma   90.00
#
_symmetry.space_group_name_H-M   'P 1'
#
loop_
_entity.id
_entity.type
_entity.pdbx_description
1 polymer ?
#
loop_
_entity_poly.entity_id
_entity_poly.type
_entity_poly.pdbx_seq_one_letter_code
_entity_poly.pdbx_strand_id
1 'polypeptide(L)'
;MIERDYHIRGTTFTGVQVNETSKAKSAKHALGLIQKKYGKLKNPYDIYTVSKLADGGELPEEESLKGIPQLLAVEDILRITNALRENGEVDSDEYRLFRNAFKPMITPLLQDYWNDVTILTKEELEEELYADIINEFLPKYNPERGRLFGYLKMKLRSRIKRNWKREKYVNAEKASAKAKYEILDEYARGISVSIELYSREQEKNEAMLACKRIYTEKPDMSLPQRRAFYSWIVRLGLHHDLLRSEQQIAALELIYGPDELTEGEAARRLSLSQATIHINKSRGEANILKNGAKKSL
;
A
#
# COMPACT_ATOMS: atom_id res chain seq x y z
N MET A 1 59.80 9.18 2.39
CA MET A 1 58.51 8.47 2.26
C MET A 1 58.68 7.09 2.84
N ILE A 2 57.91 6.76 3.87
CA ILE A 2 58.00 5.48 4.61
C ILE A 2 57.36 4.38 3.76
N GLU A 3 58.07 3.27 3.53
CA GLU A 3 57.52 2.10 2.85
C GLU A 3 56.59 1.32 3.80
N ARG A 4 55.47 0.84 3.28
CA ARG A 4 54.46 0.06 4.03
C ARG A 4 54.23 -1.28 3.33
N ASP A 5 53.85 -2.27 4.11
CA ASP A 5 53.40 -3.57 3.59
C ASP A 5 51.96 -3.45 3.07
N TYR A 6 51.72 -3.82 1.82
CA TYR A 6 50.39 -3.85 1.18
C TYR A 6 50.05 -5.27 0.76
N HIS A 7 48.91 -5.78 1.21
CA HIS A 7 48.40 -7.09 0.82
C HIS A 7 47.42 -6.95 -0.35
N ILE A 8 47.65 -7.69 -1.44
CA ILE A 8 46.88 -7.59 -2.69
C ILE A 8 46.26 -8.95 -3.03
N ARG A 9 44.93 -8.97 -3.17
CA ARG A 9 44.16 -10.16 -3.53
C ARG A 9 43.35 -9.91 -4.81
N GLY A 10 43.41 -10.84 -5.77
CA GLY A 10 42.64 -10.74 -7.00
C GLY A 10 42.89 -11.89 -7.96
N THR A 11 42.39 -11.76 -9.19
CA THR A 11 42.63 -12.74 -10.26
C THR A 11 43.07 -12.02 -11.51
N THR A 12 44.09 -12.51 -12.20
CA THR A 12 44.56 -11.94 -13.46
C THR A 12 43.58 -12.24 -14.59
N PHE A 13 43.69 -11.52 -15.73
CA PHE A 13 42.95 -11.87 -16.95
C PHE A 13 43.27 -13.27 -17.50
N THR A 14 44.44 -13.82 -17.16
CA THR A 14 44.86 -15.17 -17.52
C THR A 14 44.36 -16.25 -16.55
N GLY A 15 43.60 -15.88 -15.51
CA GLY A 15 43.00 -16.81 -14.55
C GLY A 15 43.86 -17.15 -13.34
N VAL A 16 45.03 -16.52 -13.17
CA VAL A 16 45.92 -16.76 -12.03
C VAL A 16 45.41 -16.02 -10.81
N GLN A 17 45.20 -16.74 -9.70
CA GLN A 17 44.86 -16.13 -8.42
C GLN A 17 46.09 -15.52 -7.77
N VAL A 18 45.99 -14.26 -7.37
CA VAL A 18 47.04 -13.51 -6.69
C VAL A 18 46.59 -13.25 -5.26
N ASN A 19 47.45 -13.59 -4.30
CA ASN A 19 47.26 -13.35 -2.88
C ASN A 19 48.64 -13.13 -2.23
N GLU A 20 49.19 -11.92 -2.36
CA GLU A 20 50.58 -11.64 -1.99
C GLU A 20 50.72 -10.27 -1.30
N THR A 21 51.70 -10.16 -0.39
CA THR A 21 52.06 -8.91 0.28
C THR A 21 53.29 -8.29 -0.39
N SER A 22 53.21 -7.00 -0.71
CA SER A 22 54.26 -6.22 -1.37
C SER A 22 54.62 -4.96 -0.57
N LYS A 23 55.92 -4.72 -0.36
CA LYS A 23 56.42 -3.47 0.23
C LYS A 23 56.44 -2.36 -0.81
N ALA A 24 55.73 -1.28 -0.54
CA ALA A 24 55.67 -0.14 -1.44
C ALA A 24 55.47 1.18 -0.72
N LYS A 25 55.70 2.28 -1.43
CA LYS A 25 55.45 3.65 -0.92
C LYS A 25 53.96 4.02 -0.94
N SER A 26 53.13 3.32 -1.72
CA SER A 26 51.69 3.56 -1.84
C SER A 26 50.97 2.33 -2.39
N ALA A 27 49.66 2.23 -2.19
CA ALA A 27 48.81 1.17 -2.74
C ALA A 27 48.89 1.09 -4.28
N LYS A 28 48.96 2.22 -4.97
CA LYS A 28 49.15 2.28 -6.43
C LYS A 28 50.50 1.70 -6.85
N HIS A 29 51.56 1.98 -6.08
CA HIS A 29 52.89 1.44 -6.34
C HIS A 29 52.94 -0.08 -6.09
N ALA A 30 52.31 -0.56 -5.01
CA ALA A 30 52.17 -1.99 -4.73
C ALA A 30 51.43 -2.73 -5.84
N LEU A 31 50.31 -2.16 -6.32
CA LEU A 31 49.56 -2.72 -7.45
C LEU A 31 50.42 -2.76 -8.72
N GLY A 32 51.20 -1.71 -8.99
CA GLY A 32 52.13 -1.68 -10.11
C GLY A 32 53.20 -2.79 -10.05
N LEU A 33 53.71 -3.11 -8.85
CA LEU A 33 54.65 -4.21 -8.65
C LEU A 33 54.01 -5.58 -8.93
N ILE A 34 52.79 -5.81 -8.43
CA ILE A 34 52.02 -7.03 -8.71
C ILE A 34 51.66 -7.15 -10.19
N GLN A 35 51.28 -6.05 -10.83
CA GLN A 35 50.96 -6.04 -12.27
C GLN A 35 52.18 -6.36 -13.15
N LYS A 36 53.38 -5.94 -12.74
CA LYS A 36 54.62 -6.33 -13.43
C LYS A 36 54.92 -7.82 -13.30
N LYS A 37 54.56 -8.44 -12.17
CA LYS A 37 54.86 -9.85 -11.88
C LYS A 37 53.83 -10.81 -12.49
N TYR A 38 52.55 -10.47 -12.47
CA TYR A 38 51.45 -11.37 -12.86
C TYR A 38 50.56 -10.84 -14.00
N GLY A 39 50.80 -9.62 -14.47
CA GLY A 39 49.90 -8.93 -15.40
C GLY A 39 48.73 -8.22 -14.70
N LYS A 40 47.83 -7.63 -15.50
CA LYS A 40 46.70 -6.86 -14.95
C LYS A 40 45.72 -7.77 -14.19
N LEU A 41 45.28 -7.30 -13.01
CA LEU A 41 44.20 -7.92 -12.25
C LEU A 41 42.83 -7.50 -12.82
N LYS A 42 41.88 -8.44 -12.84
CA LYS A 42 40.48 -8.21 -13.20
C LYS A 42 39.74 -7.63 -11.99
N ASN A 43 38.82 -6.68 -12.23
CA ASN A 43 37.94 -6.19 -11.18
C ASN A 43 36.85 -7.23 -10.85
N PRO A 44 36.48 -7.40 -9.57
CA PRO A 44 37.02 -6.72 -8.38
C PRO A 44 38.34 -7.34 -7.86
N TYR A 45 39.23 -6.50 -7.30
CA TYR A 45 40.42 -6.91 -6.55
C TYR A 45 40.56 -6.03 -5.30
N ASP A 46 41.19 -6.55 -4.26
CA ASP A 46 41.32 -5.91 -2.96
C ASP A 46 42.77 -5.53 -2.66
N ILE A 47 42.98 -4.37 -2.05
CA ILE A 47 44.29 -3.90 -1.55
C ILE A 47 44.13 -3.44 -0.11
N TYR A 48 44.81 -4.11 0.81
CA TYR A 48 44.83 -3.78 2.24
C TYR A 48 46.21 -3.30 2.65
N THR A 49 46.29 -2.40 3.62
CA THR A 49 47.58 -2.05 4.26
C THR A 49 47.79 -2.99 5.44
N VAL A 50 48.93 -3.67 5.50
CA VAL A 50 49.28 -4.54 6.63
C VAL A 50 49.92 -3.66 7.70
N SER A 51 49.14 -3.31 8.73
CA SER A 51 49.67 -2.71 9.96
C SER A 51 49.89 -3.82 10.97
N LYS A 52 51.14 -4.00 11.44
CA LYS A 52 51.40 -4.81 12.62
C LYS A 52 50.93 -4.02 13.84
N LEU A 53 49.97 -4.55 14.59
CA LEU A 53 49.66 -4.04 15.92
C LEU A 53 50.89 -4.33 16.80
N ALA A 54 51.51 -3.26 17.31
CA ALA A 54 52.40 -3.38 18.46
C ALA A 54 51.50 -3.50 19.70
N ASP A 55 51.84 -4.45 20.56
CA ASP A 55 51.16 -4.86 21.79
C ASP A 55 49.96 -5.79 21.67
N GLY A 56 50.12 -6.96 22.30
CA GLY A 56 49.10 -7.95 22.57
C GLY A 56 48.12 -7.48 23.65
N GLY A 57 47.42 -6.38 23.38
CA GLY A 57 46.17 -6.07 24.05
C GLY A 57 45.07 -7.00 23.56
N GLU A 58 44.14 -7.35 24.44
CA GLU A 58 42.96 -8.16 24.15
C GLU A 58 42.39 -7.78 22.79
N LEU A 59 42.42 -8.76 21.87
CA LEU A 59 41.71 -8.65 20.60
C LEU A 59 40.27 -8.25 20.96
N PRO A 60 39.70 -7.20 20.34
CA PRO A 60 38.26 -7.01 20.44
C PRO A 60 37.63 -8.35 20.07
N GLU A 61 36.77 -8.89 20.96
CA GLU A 61 36.08 -10.15 20.73
C GLU A 61 35.67 -10.17 19.26
N GLU A 62 36.24 -11.11 18.51
CA GLU A 62 36.02 -11.24 17.09
C GLU A 62 34.50 -11.30 16.94
N GLU A 63 33.85 -10.21 16.51
CA GLU A 63 32.49 -10.27 16.04
C GLU A 63 32.57 -11.28 14.93
N SER A 64 32.17 -12.52 15.24
CA SER A 64 32.35 -13.68 14.38
C SER A 64 31.93 -13.23 13.01
N LEU A 65 32.89 -13.10 12.07
CA LEU A 65 32.61 -12.67 10.71
C LEU A 65 31.45 -13.53 10.27
N LYS A 66 30.24 -12.95 10.18
CA LYS A 66 29.02 -13.70 9.90
C LYS A 66 29.34 -14.51 8.66
N GLY A 67 29.50 -15.82 8.84
CA GLY A 67 29.99 -16.69 7.78
C GLY A 67 29.17 -16.39 6.54
N ILE A 68 29.83 -16.22 5.39
CA ILE A 68 29.13 -16.01 4.13
C ILE A 68 28.09 -17.14 4.05
N PRO A 69 26.79 -16.83 4.07
CA PRO A 69 25.76 -17.87 4.14
C PRO A 69 26.03 -18.85 3.01
N GLN A 70 26.14 -20.13 3.35
CA GLN A 70 26.35 -21.17 2.36
C GLN A 70 25.19 -21.07 1.37
N LEU A 71 25.47 -20.63 0.14
CA LEU A 71 24.46 -20.52 -0.90
C LEU A 71 24.06 -21.94 -1.30
N LEU A 72 22.85 -22.34 -0.92
CA LEU A 72 22.22 -23.58 -1.36
C LEU A 72 22.27 -23.66 -2.90
N ALA A 73 22.67 -24.82 -3.43
CA ALA A 73 22.62 -25.07 -4.86
C ALA A 73 21.16 -25.09 -5.34
N VAL A 74 20.93 -24.83 -6.63
CA VAL A 74 19.58 -24.78 -7.21
C VAL A 74 18.90 -26.14 -7.10
N GLU A 75 19.67 -27.21 -7.27
CA GLU A 75 19.25 -28.59 -7.17
C GLU A 75 18.74 -28.91 -5.76
N ASP A 76 19.46 -28.46 -4.72
CA ASP A 76 19.06 -28.64 -3.33
C ASP A 76 17.80 -27.84 -2.99
N ILE A 77 17.67 -26.62 -3.51
CA ILE A 77 16.46 -25.81 -3.36
C ILE A 77 15.25 -26.56 -3.92
N LEU A 78 15.37 -27.11 -5.12
CA LEU A 78 14.29 -27.86 -5.77
C LEU A 78 13.95 -29.15 -5.01
N ARG A 79 14.98 -29.87 -4.52
CA ARG A 79 14.81 -31.07 -3.69
C ARG A 79 14.05 -30.74 -2.40
N ILE A 80 14.53 -29.77 -1.61
CA ILE A 80 13.92 -29.37 -0.34
C ILE A 80 12.47 -28.91 -0.59
N THR A 81 12.23 -28.17 -1.67
CA THR A 81 10.88 -27.69 -1.99
C THR A 81 9.91 -28.82 -2.30
N ASN A 82 10.33 -29.81 -3.09
CA ASN A 82 9.48 -30.96 -3.39
C ASN A 82 9.18 -31.76 -2.12
N ALA A 83 10.19 -31.98 -1.27
CA ALA A 83 10.01 -32.64 0.03
C ALA A 83 9.02 -31.89 0.93
N LEU A 84 9.13 -30.55 1.03
CA LEU A 84 8.19 -29.73 1.80
C LEU A 84 6.75 -29.79 1.28
N ARG A 85 6.55 -29.91 -0.04
CA ARG A 85 5.21 -30.00 -0.66
C ARG A 85 4.55 -31.36 -0.48
N GLU A 86 5.34 -32.43 -0.50
CA GLU A 86 4.86 -33.81 -0.40
C GLU A 86 4.69 -34.27 1.05
N ASN A 87 4.80 -33.35 2.03
CA ASN A 87 4.89 -33.65 3.46
C ASN A 87 6.02 -34.66 3.79
N GLY A 88 7.10 -34.64 3.00
CA GLY A 88 8.29 -35.42 3.26
C GLY A 88 9.07 -34.90 4.48
N GLU A 89 9.94 -35.73 5.04
CA GLU A 89 10.83 -35.32 6.11
C GLU A 89 11.87 -34.32 5.58
N VAL A 90 11.80 -33.09 6.07
CA VAL A 90 12.82 -32.06 5.86
C VAL A 90 13.35 -31.69 7.22
N ASP A 91 14.66 -31.78 7.39
CA ASP A 91 15.29 -31.43 8.66
C ASP A 91 15.13 -29.92 8.93
N SER A 92 15.03 -29.57 10.21
CA SER A 92 14.99 -28.21 10.71
C SER A 92 16.16 -27.35 10.19
N ASP A 93 17.34 -27.94 10.04
CA ASP A 93 18.51 -27.28 9.49
C ASP A 93 18.39 -27.03 7.98
N GLU A 94 17.85 -27.99 7.22
CA GLU A 94 17.58 -27.82 5.78
C GLU A 94 16.54 -26.73 5.53
N TYR A 95 15.47 -26.70 6.34
CA TYR A 95 14.45 -25.66 6.26
C TYR A 95 15.02 -24.28 6.61
N ARG A 96 15.88 -24.20 7.63
CA ARG A 96 16.57 -22.95 8.00
C ARG A 96 17.48 -22.46 6.86
N LEU A 97 18.26 -23.35 6.25
CA LEU A 97 19.11 -23.01 5.11
C LEU A 97 18.26 -22.53 3.93
N PHE A 98 17.15 -23.19 3.63
CA PHE A 98 16.20 -22.78 2.61
C PHE A 98 15.70 -21.35 2.85
N ARG A 99 15.24 -21.04 4.06
CA ARG A 99 14.78 -19.69 4.40
C ARG A 99 15.88 -18.64 4.25
N ASN A 100 17.10 -18.96 4.70
CA ASN A 100 18.26 -18.08 4.58
C ASN A 100 18.65 -17.81 3.12
N ALA A 101 18.40 -18.73 2.20
CA ALA A 101 18.68 -18.53 0.77
C ALA A 101 17.78 -17.44 0.15
N PHE A 102 16.52 -17.30 0.60
CA PHE A 102 15.58 -16.30 0.06
C PHE A 102 15.47 -15.03 0.90
N LYS A 103 15.88 -15.07 2.16
CA LYS A 103 15.82 -13.92 3.08
C LYS A 103 16.44 -12.63 2.49
N PRO A 104 17.63 -12.65 1.86
CA PRO A 104 18.21 -11.45 1.25
C PRO A 104 17.39 -10.84 0.11
N MET A 105 16.47 -11.61 -0.49
CA MET A 105 15.54 -11.10 -1.52
C MET A 105 14.23 -10.59 -0.93
N ILE A 106 13.75 -11.22 0.15
CA ILE A 106 12.48 -10.87 0.79
C ILE A 106 12.64 -9.61 1.66
N THR A 107 13.68 -9.55 2.51
CA THR A 107 13.85 -8.44 3.47
C THR A 107 13.83 -7.06 2.81
N PRO A 108 14.55 -6.79 1.71
CA PRO A 108 14.50 -5.47 1.08
C PRO A 108 13.11 -5.15 0.50
N LEU A 109 12.40 -6.14 -0.03
CA LEU A 109 11.05 -5.92 -0.59
C LEU A 109 10.03 -5.62 0.51
N LEU A 110 10.14 -6.28 1.67
CA LEU A 110 9.32 -5.97 2.83
C LEU A 110 9.65 -4.58 3.40
N GLN A 111 10.92 -4.18 3.40
CA GLN A 111 11.31 -2.82 3.76
C GLN A 111 10.83 -1.78 2.76
N ASP A 112 10.76 -2.08 1.46
CA ASP A 112 10.30 -1.09 0.47
C ASP A 112 8.78 -0.88 0.52
N TYR A 113 8.01 -1.94 0.77
CA TYR A 113 6.55 -1.92 0.63
C TYR A 113 5.79 -2.05 1.96
N TRP A 114 6.39 -2.58 3.02
CA TRP A 114 5.66 -3.00 4.23
C TRP A 114 6.11 -2.29 5.51
N ASN A 115 6.34 -0.96 5.46
CA ASN A 115 6.84 -0.18 6.60
C ASN A 115 5.78 0.47 7.50
N ASP A 116 4.51 0.42 7.11
CA ASP A 116 3.44 1.11 7.83
C ASP A 116 2.63 0.14 8.70
N VAL A 117 1.76 0.71 9.55
CA VAL A 117 0.71 -0.06 10.24
C VAL A 117 -0.16 -0.76 9.18
N THR A 118 -0.15 -2.09 9.22
CA THR A 118 -0.84 -2.99 8.30
C THR A 118 -1.52 -4.11 9.09
N ILE A 119 -2.48 -4.81 8.49
CA ILE A 119 -3.21 -5.90 9.16
C ILE A 119 -2.29 -7.10 9.46
N LEU A 120 -1.36 -7.40 8.55
CA LEU A 120 -0.35 -8.45 8.70
C LEU A 120 0.99 -7.85 9.09
N THR A 121 1.62 -8.42 10.11
CA THR A 121 2.99 -8.07 10.52
C THR A 121 4.00 -8.43 9.43
N LYS A 122 5.21 -7.86 9.52
CA LYS A 122 6.29 -8.16 8.57
C LYS A 122 6.68 -9.63 8.63
N GLU A 123 6.69 -10.18 9.84
CA GLU A 123 7.03 -11.57 10.13
C GLU A 123 5.99 -12.51 9.52
N GLU A 124 4.70 -12.25 9.70
CA GLU A 124 3.62 -13.06 9.11
C GLU A 124 3.67 -13.04 7.57
N LEU A 125 3.88 -11.86 6.98
CA LEU A 125 4.02 -11.76 5.52
C LEU A 125 5.29 -12.45 5.02
N GLU A 126 6.39 -12.41 5.79
CA GLU A 126 7.61 -13.16 5.46
C GLU A 126 7.34 -14.67 5.39
N GLU A 127 6.61 -15.23 6.36
CA GLU A 127 6.19 -16.64 6.34
C GLU A 127 5.27 -16.98 5.16
N GLU A 128 4.29 -16.12 4.85
CA GLU A 128 3.44 -16.30 3.67
C GLU A 128 4.26 -16.32 2.37
N LEU A 129 5.28 -15.47 2.27
CA LEU A 129 6.15 -15.44 1.09
C LEU A 129 6.99 -16.71 0.95
N TYR A 130 7.44 -17.30 2.06
CA TYR A 130 8.08 -18.62 2.02
C TYR A 130 7.11 -19.71 1.54
N ALA A 131 5.87 -19.69 2.04
CA ALA A 131 4.83 -20.62 1.59
C ALA A 131 4.51 -20.44 0.09
N ASP A 132 4.44 -19.20 -0.41
CA ASP A 132 4.23 -18.90 -1.82
C ASP A 132 5.39 -19.39 -2.70
N ILE A 133 6.64 -19.25 -2.23
CA ILE A 133 7.82 -19.79 -2.93
C ILE A 133 7.68 -21.30 -3.12
N ILE A 134 7.34 -22.01 -2.03
CA ILE A 134 7.22 -23.47 -1.99
C ILE A 134 6.06 -23.94 -2.86
N ASN A 135 4.87 -23.40 -2.62
CA ASN A 135 3.62 -23.96 -3.16
C ASN A 135 3.24 -23.42 -4.53
N GLU A 136 3.68 -22.21 -4.90
CA GLU A 136 3.24 -21.55 -6.13
C GLU A 136 4.38 -21.25 -7.10
N PHE A 137 5.48 -20.63 -6.63
CA PHE A 137 6.47 -20.07 -7.54
C PHE A 137 7.42 -21.13 -8.09
N LEU A 138 8.06 -21.91 -7.23
CA LEU A 138 9.00 -22.95 -7.63
C LEU A 138 8.38 -24.04 -8.51
N PRO A 139 7.16 -24.55 -8.26
CA PRO A 139 6.51 -25.52 -9.13
C PRO A 139 6.29 -25.03 -10.57
N LYS A 140 6.24 -23.70 -10.77
CA LYS A 140 6.05 -23.07 -12.09
C LYS A 140 7.36 -22.61 -12.72
N TYR A 141 8.50 -22.84 -12.07
CA TYR A 141 9.80 -22.47 -12.60
C TYR A 141 10.18 -23.41 -13.77
N ASN A 142 10.68 -22.83 -14.85
CA ASN A 142 11.26 -23.57 -15.97
C ASN A 142 12.71 -23.07 -16.19
N PRO A 143 13.73 -23.95 -16.05
CA PRO A 143 15.14 -23.60 -16.27
C PRO A 143 15.44 -23.01 -17.65
N GLU A 144 14.73 -23.43 -18.68
CA GLU A 144 14.91 -22.95 -20.07
C GLU A 144 14.52 -21.47 -20.24
N ARG A 145 13.68 -20.94 -19.34
CA ARG A 145 13.19 -19.56 -19.40
C ARG A 145 14.06 -18.57 -18.62
N GLY A 146 15.08 -19.04 -17.91
CA GLY A 146 16.05 -18.18 -17.22
C GLY A 146 16.46 -18.66 -15.83
N ARG A 147 17.19 -17.79 -15.10
CA ARG A 147 17.77 -18.10 -13.78
C ARG A 147 16.73 -18.09 -12.68
N LEU A 148 16.78 -19.11 -11.79
CA LEU A 148 15.83 -19.29 -10.70
C LEU A 148 15.64 -18.04 -9.83
N PHE A 149 16.73 -17.51 -9.28
CA PHE A 149 16.68 -16.33 -8.40
C PHE A 149 16.11 -15.09 -9.10
N GLY A 150 16.35 -14.93 -10.40
CA GLY A 150 15.76 -13.84 -11.19
C GLY A 150 14.25 -13.99 -11.31
N TYR A 151 13.78 -15.21 -11.61
CA TYR A 151 12.37 -15.54 -11.67
C TYR A 151 11.67 -15.34 -10.31
N LEU A 152 12.24 -15.86 -9.23
CA LEU A 152 11.68 -15.72 -7.88
C LEU A 152 11.62 -14.26 -7.42
N LYS A 153 12.68 -13.49 -7.64
CA LYS A 153 12.70 -12.05 -7.34
C LYS A 153 11.57 -11.31 -8.06
N MET A 154 11.32 -11.63 -9.33
CA MET A 154 10.21 -11.05 -10.10
C MET A 154 8.86 -11.43 -9.50
N LYS A 155 8.65 -12.71 -9.14
CA LYS A 155 7.38 -13.20 -8.57
C LYS A 155 7.11 -12.61 -7.18
N LEU A 156 8.10 -12.63 -6.30
CA LEU A 156 8.04 -12.02 -4.96
C LEU A 156 7.69 -10.54 -5.04
N ARG A 157 8.42 -9.77 -5.88
CA ARG A 157 8.13 -8.34 -6.07
C ARG A 157 6.72 -8.10 -6.59
N SER A 158 6.25 -8.92 -7.53
CA SER A 158 4.89 -8.81 -8.07
C SER A 158 3.83 -9.10 -7.01
N ARG A 159 4.04 -10.15 -6.19
CA ARG A 159 3.14 -10.56 -5.10
C ARG A 159 3.06 -9.49 -4.02
N ILE A 160 4.20 -9.05 -3.49
CA ILE A 160 4.26 -8.02 -2.44
C ILE A 160 3.60 -6.73 -2.93
N LYS A 161 3.91 -6.29 -4.16
CA LYS A 161 3.30 -5.08 -4.73
C LYS A 161 1.77 -5.22 -4.88
N ARG A 162 1.27 -6.41 -5.23
CA ARG A 162 -0.16 -6.67 -5.32
C ARG A 162 -0.82 -6.62 -3.94
N ASN A 163 -0.24 -7.30 -2.95
CA ASN A 163 -0.75 -7.31 -1.58
C ASN A 163 -0.76 -5.89 -1.01
N TRP A 164 0.32 -5.13 -1.23
CA TRP A 164 0.45 -3.74 -0.79
C TRP A 164 -0.62 -2.84 -1.40
N LYS A 165 -0.87 -2.99 -2.71
CA LYS A 165 -1.93 -2.23 -3.38
C LYS A 165 -3.31 -2.54 -2.82
N ARG A 166 -3.64 -3.82 -2.59
CA ARG A 166 -4.92 -4.23 -1.99
C ARG A 166 -5.07 -3.71 -0.56
N GLU A 167 -3.95 -3.62 0.17
CA GLU A 167 -3.94 -3.08 1.51
C GLU A 167 -4.14 -1.57 1.53
N LYS A 168 -3.48 -0.82 0.63
CA LYS A 168 -3.50 0.65 0.63
C LYS A 168 -4.66 1.28 -0.16
N TYR A 169 -5.25 0.58 -1.11
CA TYR A 169 -6.25 1.15 -2.03
C TYR A 169 -7.56 0.35 -2.00
N VAL A 170 -8.68 1.06 -2.10
CA VAL A 170 -9.99 0.46 -2.37
C VAL A 170 -10.13 0.25 -3.88
N ASN A 171 -10.68 -0.89 -4.30
CA ASN A 171 -10.76 -1.28 -5.71
C ASN A 171 -9.39 -1.29 -6.43
N ALA A 172 -8.33 -1.75 -5.74
CA ALA A 172 -6.92 -1.67 -6.17
C ALA A 172 -6.58 -2.20 -7.59
N GLU A 173 -7.46 -3.01 -8.19
CA GLU A 173 -7.28 -3.59 -9.53
C GLU A 173 -8.05 -2.85 -10.63
N LYS A 174 -8.87 -1.83 -10.29
CA LYS A 174 -9.68 -1.05 -11.24
C LYS A 174 -9.04 0.31 -11.49
N ALA A 175 -9.41 0.94 -12.62
CA ALA A 175 -9.01 2.32 -12.92
C ALA A 175 -9.51 3.34 -11.88
N SER A 176 -10.55 2.98 -11.13
CA SER A 176 -11.14 3.75 -10.03
C SER A 176 -10.46 3.49 -8.67
N ALA A 177 -9.22 3.02 -8.64
CA ALA A 177 -8.51 2.77 -7.39
C ALA A 177 -8.29 4.10 -6.64
N LYS A 178 -8.82 4.19 -5.42
CA LYS A 178 -8.63 5.34 -4.51
C LYS A 178 -7.86 4.87 -3.28
N ALA A 179 -7.00 5.71 -2.72
CA ALA A 179 -6.29 5.35 -1.52
C ALA A 179 -7.26 5.29 -0.32
N LYS A 180 -7.11 4.28 0.54
CA LYS A 180 -7.99 4.12 1.71
C LYS A 180 -7.95 5.35 2.63
N TYR A 181 -6.79 5.99 2.78
CA TYR A 181 -6.66 7.22 3.57
C TYR A 181 -7.49 8.36 3.00
N GLU A 182 -7.61 8.49 1.67
CA GLU A 182 -8.42 9.53 1.03
C GLU A 182 -9.90 9.29 1.27
N ILE A 183 -10.34 8.03 1.28
CA ILE A 183 -11.72 7.68 1.60
C ILE A 183 -12.00 7.94 3.08
N LEU A 184 -11.05 7.62 3.97
CA LEU A 184 -11.16 7.91 5.40
C LEU A 184 -11.12 9.41 5.66
N ASP A 185 -10.35 10.19 4.91
CA ASP A 185 -10.31 11.66 4.97
C ASP A 185 -11.56 12.29 4.34
N GLU A 186 -12.09 11.78 3.22
CA GLU A 186 -13.39 12.16 2.66
C GLU A 186 -14.51 11.86 3.67
N TYR A 187 -14.48 10.70 4.33
CA TYR A 187 -15.43 10.32 5.36
C TYR A 187 -15.27 11.16 6.63
N ALA A 188 -14.03 11.38 7.07
CA ALA A 188 -13.72 12.25 8.20
C ALA A 188 -14.12 13.68 7.92
N ARG A 189 -13.94 14.22 6.71
CA ARG A 189 -14.44 15.54 6.26
C ARG A 189 -15.95 15.57 6.12
N GLY A 190 -16.58 14.46 5.74
CA GLY A 190 -18.04 14.30 5.77
C GLY A 190 -18.60 14.31 7.19
N ILE A 191 -17.84 13.80 8.17
CA ILE A 191 -18.17 13.84 9.60
C ILE A 191 -17.76 15.17 10.25
N SER A 192 -16.66 15.77 9.77
CA SER A 192 -16.14 17.08 10.17
C SER A 192 -16.61 18.18 9.22
N VAL A 193 -17.85 18.06 8.72
CA VAL A 193 -18.70 19.24 8.66
C VAL A 193 -18.70 19.75 10.09
N SER A 194 -18.02 20.88 10.31
CA SER A 194 -17.89 21.57 11.58
C SER A 194 -19.12 21.37 12.43
N ILE A 195 -18.99 20.60 13.52
CA ILE A 195 -19.87 20.72 14.67
C ILE A 195 -19.48 22.07 15.32
N GLU A 196 -19.74 23.17 14.61
CA GLU A 196 -20.37 24.27 15.30
C GLU A 196 -21.69 23.65 15.73
N LEU A 197 -21.88 23.47 17.04
CA LEU A 197 -23.18 23.12 17.60
C LEU A 197 -24.10 24.29 17.30
N TYR A 198 -24.52 24.41 16.05
CA TYR A 198 -25.58 25.30 15.66
C TYR A 198 -26.75 24.89 16.54
N SER A 199 -27.31 25.86 17.25
CA SER A 199 -28.61 25.62 17.85
C SER A 199 -29.55 25.17 16.73
N ARG A 200 -30.52 24.31 17.02
CA ARG A 200 -31.49 23.84 16.01
C ARG A 200 -32.15 25.01 15.25
N GLU A 201 -32.25 26.18 15.88
CA GLU A 201 -32.73 27.42 15.26
C GLU A 201 -31.74 28.02 14.26
N GLN A 202 -30.43 27.99 14.55
CA GLN A 202 -29.41 28.44 13.60
C GLN A 202 -29.38 27.54 12.35
N GLU A 203 -29.41 26.20 12.51
CA GLU A 203 -29.50 25.29 11.34
C GLU A 203 -30.77 25.56 10.50
N LYS A 204 -31.90 25.83 11.16
CA LYS A 204 -33.13 26.22 10.47
C LYS A 204 -32.96 27.52 9.69
N ASN A 205 -32.32 28.53 10.28
CA ASN A 205 -32.08 29.81 9.62
C ASN A 205 -31.17 29.66 8.40
N GLU A 206 -30.12 28.85 8.49
CA GLU A 206 -29.24 28.56 7.35
C GLU A 206 -29.96 27.81 6.22
N ALA A 207 -30.78 26.82 6.57
CA ALA A 207 -31.60 26.10 5.60
C ALA A 207 -32.57 27.06 4.88
N MET A 208 -33.16 28.01 5.61
CA MET A 208 -34.03 29.04 5.04
C MET A 208 -33.29 30.02 4.12
N LEU A 209 -32.06 30.43 4.48
CA LEU A 209 -31.19 31.23 3.62
C LEU A 209 -30.79 30.46 2.36
N ALA A 210 -30.52 29.16 2.48
CA ALA A 210 -30.23 28.30 1.35
C ALA A 210 -31.44 28.16 0.41
N CYS A 211 -32.67 28.00 0.94
CA CYS A 211 -33.89 28.05 0.12
C CYS A 211 -33.98 29.36 -0.68
N LYS A 212 -33.74 30.51 -0.05
CA LYS A 212 -33.76 31.83 -0.70
C LYS A 212 -32.73 31.92 -1.83
N ARG A 213 -31.50 31.49 -1.56
CA ARG A 213 -30.40 31.50 -2.53
C ARG A 213 -30.74 30.64 -3.74
N ILE A 214 -31.14 29.39 -3.52
CA ILE A 214 -31.50 28.45 -4.60
C ILE A 214 -32.69 28.97 -5.41
N TYR A 215 -33.71 29.54 -4.77
CA TYR A 215 -34.87 30.10 -5.47
C TYR A 215 -34.50 31.29 -6.36
N THR A 216 -33.57 32.14 -5.89
CA THR A 216 -33.18 33.38 -6.58
C THR A 216 -32.17 33.12 -7.69
N GLU A 217 -31.11 32.36 -7.38
CA GLU A 217 -30.00 32.11 -8.30
C GLU A 217 -30.27 30.96 -9.27
N LYS A 218 -31.24 30.08 -8.95
CA LYS A 218 -31.58 28.88 -9.72
C LYS A 218 -30.35 28.08 -10.18
N PRO A 219 -29.42 27.74 -9.27
CA PRO A 219 -28.22 27.00 -9.64
C PRO A 219 -28.59 25.62 -10.17
N ASP A 220 -27.82 25.12 -11.15
CA ASP A 220 -27.97 23.75 -11.60
C ASP A 220 -27.45 22.81 -10.52
N MET A 221 -28.36 22.07 -9.87
CA MET A 221 -28.03 21.14 -8.80
C MET A 221 -28.03 19.71 -9.33
N SER A 222 -26.89 19.04 -9.17
CA SER A 222 -26.79 17.61 -9.42
C SER A 222 -27.76 16.81 -8.54
N LEU A 223 -28.13 15.60 -8.98
CA LEU A 223 -29.06 14.74 -8.23
C LEU A 223 -28.60 14.47 -6.77
N PRO A 224 -27.31 14.20 -6.49
CA PRO A 224 -26.84 14.03 -5.11
C PRO A 224 -26.99 15.29 -4.25
N GLN A 225 -26.68 16.47 -4.79
CA GLN A 225 -26.82 17.74 -4.08
C GLN A 225 -28.29 18.05 -3.77
N ARG A 226 -29.18 17.80 -4.74
CA ARG A 226 -30.62 17.98 -4.56
C ARG A 226 -31.16 17.07 -3.45
N ARG A 227 -30.77 15.80 -3.46
CA ARG A 227 -31.16 14.84 -2.42
C ARG A 227 -30.66 15.28 -1.05
N ALA A 228 -29.39 15.60 -0.92
CA ALA A 228 -28.81 16.07 0.35
C ALA A 228 -29.53 17.32 0.90
N PHE A 229 -29.84 18.28 0.04
CA PHE A 229 -30.54 19.50 0.43
C PHE A 229 -31.95 19.21 0.97
N TYR A 230 -32.78 18.44 0.25
CA TYR A 230 -34.14 18.16 0.71
C TYR A 230 -34.19 17.21 1.91
N SER A 231 -33.23 16.28 2.05
CA SER A 231 -33.06 15.49 3.26
C SER A 231 -32.74 16.37 4.47
N TRP A 232 -31.93 17.43 4.30
CA TRP A 232 -31.69 18.40 5.37
C TRP A 232 -32.96 19.14 5.78
N ILE A 233 -33.78 19.58 4.81
CA ILE A 233 -35.08 20.22 5.07
C ILE A 233 -36.02 19.30 5.85
N VAL A 234 -36.13 18.02 5.45
CA VAL A 234 -36.99 17.03 6.12
C VAL A 234 -36.49 16.73 7.53
N ARG A 235 -35.18 16.53 7.71
CA ARG A 235 -34.55 16.31 9.02
C ARG A 235 -34.83 17.44 10.00
N LEU A 236 -34.84 18.69 9.52
CA LEU A 236 -35.15 19.87 10.34
C LEU A 236 -36.64 20.06 10.63
N GLY A 237 -37.53 19.31 9.96
CA GLY A 237 -38.98 19.46 10.03
C GLY A 237 -39.53 20.68 9.30
N LEU A 238 -38.69 21.37 8.50
CA LEU A 238 -39.07 22.60 7.81
C LEU A 238 -40.11 22.37 6.70
N HIS A 239 -40.21 21.15 6.18
CA HIS A 239 -41.24 20.80 5.19
C HIS A 239 -42.65 20.93 5.75
N HIS A 240 -42.88 20.67 7.05
CA HIS A 240 -44.17 20.93 7.69
C HIS A 240 -44.47 22.42 7.83
N ASP A 241 -43.44 23.23 8.10
CA ASP A 241 -43.59 24.68 8.23
C ASP A 241 -43.84 25.36 6.88
N LEU A 242 -43.31 24.78 5.80
CA LEU A 242 -43.29 25.36 4.46
C LEU A 242 -44.37 24.82 3.52
N LEU A 243 -44.94 23.65 3.81
CA LEU A 243 -45.97 23.02 2.97
C LEU A 243 -47.30 22.93 3.69
N ARG A 244 -48.39 23.07 2.91
CA ARG A 244 -49.76 22.88 3.40
C ARG A 244 -50.39 21.57 2.93
N SER A 245 -49.83 20.95 1.91
CA SER A 245 -50.40 19.75 1.30
C SER A 245 -49.82 18.51 1.97
N GLU A 246 -50.67 17.75 2.65
CA GLU A 246 -50.29 16.48 3.31
C GLU A 246 -49.71 15.47 2.31
N GLN A 247 -50.21 15.47 1.07
CA GLN A 247 -49.71 14.59 0.01
C GLN A 247 -48.28 14.95 -0.43
N GLN A 248 -47.90 16.23 -0.38
CA GLN A 248 -46.55 16.68 -0.67
C GLN A 248 -45.61 16.36 0.49
N ILE A 249 -46.08 16.57 1.73
CA ILE A 249 -45.36 16.24 2.97
C ILE A 249 -45.04 14.74 2.99
N ALA A 250 -46.04 13.88 2.84
CA ALA A 250 -45.86 12.42 2.85
C ALA A 250 -44.91 11.92 1.75
N ALA A 251 -44.98 12.51 0.55
CA ALA A 251 -44.07 12.16 -0.54
C ALA A 251 -42.61 12.53 -0.23
N LEU A 252 -42.37 13.70 0.38
CA LEU A 252 -41.02 14.13 0.74
C LEU A 252 -40.45 13.34 1.92
N GLU A 253 -41.27 12.99 2.92
CA GLU A 253 -40.84 12.19 4.07
C GLU A 253 -40.41 10.78 3.66
N LEU A 254 -41.15 10.14 2.76
CA LEU A 254 -40.79 8.80 2.29
C LEU A 254 -39.52 8.79 1.44
N ILE A 255 -39.27 9.86 0.66
CA ILE A 255 -38.16 9.90 -0.30
C ILE A 255 -36.88 10.48 0.31
N TYR A 256 -37.00 11.47 1.19
CA TYR A 256 -35.87 12.21 1.76
C TYR A 256 -35.74 12.03 3.28
N GLY A 257 -36.67 11.32 3.93
CA GLY A 257 -36.59 10.95 5.34
C GLY A 257 -35.69 9.73 5.60
N PRO A 258 -35.70 9.19 6.82
CA PRO A 258 -34.74 8.18 7.28
C PRO A 258 -34.69 6.89 6.44
N ASP A 259 -35.83 6.51 5.84
CA ASP A 259 -35.95 5.28 5.05
C ASP A 259 -35.48 5.45 3.59
N GLU A 260 -35.31 6.68 3.10
CA GLU A 260 -34.86 7.05 1.74
C GLU A 260 -35.41 6.19 0.58
N LEU A 261 -36.73 6.00 0.53
CA LEU A 261 -37.36 5.14 -0.46
C LEU A 261 -37.25 5.69 -1.89
N THR A 262 -37.19 4.79 -2.87
CA THR A 262 -37.40 5.16 -4.27
C THR A 262 -38.85 5.58 -4.52
N GLU A 263 -39.11 6.36 -5.58
CA GLU A 263 -40.49 6.77 -5.92
C GLU A 263 -41.43 5.57 -6.13
N GLY A 264 -40.93 4.46 -6.67
CA GLY A 264 -41.70 3.23 -6.85
C GLY A 264 -42.03 2.53 -5.53
N GLU A 265 -41.13 2.58 -4.54
CA GLU A 265 -41.38 2.06 -3.20
C GLU A 265 -42.36 2.93 -2.42
N ALA A 266 -42.19 4.25 -2.48
CA ALA A 266 -43.12 5.20 -1.88
C ALA A 266 -44.54 5.07 -2.48
N ALA A 267 -44.63 4.85 -3.80
CA ALA A 267 -45.89 4.59 -4.50
C ALA A 267 -46.61 3.35 -3.97
N ARG A 268 -45.87 2.24 -3.78
CA ARG A 268 -46.41 1.02 -3.16
C ARG A 268 -46.86 1.25 -1.73
N ARG A 269 -46.09 1.99 -0.93
CA ARG A 269 -46.41 2.29 0.47
C ARG A 269 -47.68 3.11 0.62
N LEU A 270 -47.88 4.11 -0.23
CA LEU A 270 -49.06 4.98 -0.20
C LEU A 270 -50.23 4.47 -1.05
N SER A 271 -50.08 3.33 -1.73
CA SER A 271 -51.08 2.81 -2.69
C SER A 271 -51.45 3.84 -3.77
N LEU A 272 -50.44 4.54 -4.30
CA LEU A 272 -50.56 5.53 -5.36
C LEU A 272 -49.74 5.12 -6.59
N SER A 273 -49.93 5.83 -7.71
CA SER A 273 -49.05 5.65 -8.88
C SER A 273 -47.70 6.34 -8.67
N GLN A 274 -46.63 5.80 -9.27
CA GLN A 274 -45.31 6.44 -9.24
C GLN A 274 -45.34 7.86 -9.82
N ALA A 275 -46.12 8.09 -10.88
CA ALA A 275 -46.30 9.41 -11.47
C ALA A 275 -46.92 10.41 -10.47
N THR A 276 -47.89 9.97 -9.67
CA THR A 276 -48.50 10.80 -8.62
C THR A 276 -47.47 11.18 -7.55
N ILE A 277 -46.64 10.24 -7.11
CA ILE A 277 -45.55 10.51 -6.16
C ILE A 277 -44.54 11.49 -6.75
N HIS A 278 -44.12 11.29 -8.00
CA HIS A 278 -43.20 12.18 -8.69
C HIS A 278 -43.74 13.62 -8.76
N ILE A 279 -45.00 13.79 -9.14
CA ILE A 279 -45.67 15.10 -9.20
C ILE A 279 -45.72 15.76 -7.83
N ASN A 280 -46.12 15.01 -6.79
CA ASN A 280 -46.23 15.54 -5.43
C ASN A 280 -44.86 15.94 -4.88
N LYS A 281 -43.84 15.12 -5.10
CA LYS A 281 -42.44 15.43 -4.75
C LYS A 281 -41.96 16.68 -5.46
N SER A 282 -42.06 16.72 -6.79
CA SER A 282 -41.58 17.85 -7.59
C SER A 282 -42.29 19.17 -7.24
N ARG A 283 -43.61 19.13 -7.00
CA ARG A 283 -44.36 20.30 -6.52
C ARG A 283 -43.97 20.69 -5.10
N GLY A 284 -43.75 19.71 -4.22
CA GLY A 284 -43.27 19.93 -2.85
C GLY A 284 -41.91 20.64 -2.83
N GLU A 285 -40.95 20.15 -3.62
CA GLU A 285 -39.63 20.77 -3.82
C GLU A 285 -39.74 22.22 -4.26
N ALA A 286 -40.51 22.49 -5.32
CA ALA A 286 -40.72 23.85 -5.82
C ALA A 286 -41.38 24.77 -4.80
N ASN A 287 -42.35 24.26 -4.04
CA ASN A 287 -43.07 25.02 -3.01
C ASN A 287 -42.19 25.29 -1.78
N ILE A 288 -41.34 24.36 -1.37
CA ILE A 288 -40.36 24.56 -0.29
C ILE A 288 -39.44 25.73 -0.64
N LEU A 289 -38.86 25.74 -1.84
CA LEU A 289 -37.97 26.83 -2.26
C LEU A 289 -38.71 28.18 -2.28
N LYS A 290 -39.91 28.21 -2.87
CA LYS A 290 -40.74 29.41 -2.98
C LYS A 290 -41.15 29.97 -1.61
N ASN A 291 -41.61 29.10 -0.71
CA ASN A 291 -42.10 29.52 0.60
C ASN A 291 -40.95 29.80 1.57
N GLY A 292 -39.84 29.06 1.46
CA GLY A 292 -38.61 29.31 2.20
C GLY A 292 -38.03 30.69 1.89
N ALA A 293 -37.94 31.03 0.60
CA ALA A 293 -37.49 32.36 0.17
C ALA A 293 -38.37 33.49 0.72
N LYS A 294 -39.69 33.29 0.83
CA LYS A 294 -40.63 34.30 1.35
C LYS A 294 -40.55 34.51 2.87
N LYS A 295 -40.33 33.44 3.63
CA LYS A 295 -40.27 33.47 5.10
C LYS A 295 -38.88 33.87 5.65
N SER A 296 -37.86 33.91 4.79
CA SER A 296 -36.50 34.37 5.13
C SER A 296 -36.30 35.90 5.11
N LEU A 297 -37.40 36.66 5.20
CA LEU A 297 -37.48 38.13 5.29
C LEU A 297 -38.09 38.49 6.63
#